data_AF-A0A7V8SVZ7-F1
#
_entry.id   AF-A0A7V8SVZ7-F1
#
_cell.length_a   1.000
_cell.length_b   1.000
_cell.length_c   1.000
_cell.angle_alpha   90.00
_cell.angle_beta   90.00
_cell.angle_gamma   90.00
#
_symmetry.space_group_name_H-M   'P 1'
#
loop_
_entity.id
_entity.type
_entity.pdbx_description
1 polymer ?
#
loop_
_entity_poly.entity_id
_entity_poly.type
_entity_poly.pdbx_seq_one_letter_code
_entity_poly.pdbx_strand_id
1 'polypeptide(L)'
;MAAKAPDNQLPTHPPYKLLGQNYITPDLIAKVTGKAKYAEDYRADGMLFTKLLLSPVPHGHVRHIDAREALAMPGVKAILTVDDMPKPADAMTDLGQRIPANPLGERGLT
;
A
#
# COMPACT_ATOMS: atom_id res chain seq x y z
N MET A 1 -55.74 17.32 9.70
CA MET A 1 -54.69 18.26 9.26
C MET A 1 -53.33 17.59 9.52
N ALA A 2 -52.76 16.92 8.53
CA ALA A 2 -51.37 16.46 8.59
C ALA A 2 -50.68 17.02 7.35
N ALA A 3 -49.80 17.99 7.55
CA ALA A 3 -49.04 18.61 6.48
C ALA A 3 -48.09 17.55 5.89
N LYS A 4 -48.25 17.25 4.59
CA LYS A 4 -47.34 16.42 3.82
C LYS A 4 -45.96 17.09 3.83
N ALA A 5 -44.94 16.37 4.30
CA ALA A 5 -43.55 16.84 4.27
C ALA A 5 -43.18 17.28 2.83
N PRO A 6 -42.38 18.35 2.66
CA PRO A 6 -42.01 18.83 1.33
C PRO A 6 -41.26 17.72 0.58
N ASP A 7 -41.74 17.42 -0.64
CA ASP A 7 -41.12 16.48 -1.59
C ASP A 7 -39.67 16.91 -1.84
N ASN A 8 -38.73 16.29 -1.13
CA ASN A 8 -37.30 16.50 -1.34
C ASN A 8 -36.87 15.68 -2.57
N GLN A 9 -37.34 16.09 -3.74
CA GLN A 9 -36.94 15.50 -5.02
C GLN A 9 -35.46 15.82 -5.25
N LEU A 10 -34.62 14.78 -5.12
CA LEU A 10 -33.23 14.82 -5.54
C LEU A 10 -33.18 15.24 -7.03
N PRO A 11 -32.18 16.03 -7.45
CA PRO A 11 -32.05 16.46 -8.84
C PRO A 11 -32.04 15.23 -9.76
N THR A 12 -33.00 15.19 -10.69
CA THR A 12 -33.16 14.12 -11.68
C THR A 12 -32.08 14.27 -12.74
N HIS A 13 -30.89 13.78 -12.44
CA HIS A 13 -29.81 13.69 -13.42
C HIS A 13 -30.28 12.82 -14.61
N PRO A 14 -29.87 13.16 -15.85
CA PRO A 14 -30.14 12.32 -17.00
C PRO A 14 -29.64 10.89 -16.71
N PRO A 15 -30.31 9.85 -17.23
CA PRO A 15 -30.04 8.47 -16.87
C PRO A 15 -28.57 8.15 -17.11
N TYR A 16 -27.84 7.92 -16.02
CA TYR A 16 -26.44 7.55 -16.08
C TYR A 16 -26.29 6.18 -16.74
N LYS A 17 -25.41 6.09 -17.74
CA LYS A 17 -25.21 4.87 -18.55
C LYS A 17 -24.92 3.61 -17.72
N LEU A 18 -24.23 3.75 -16.59
CA LEU A 18 -23.76 2.63 -15.77
C LEU A 18 -24.27 2.65 -14.32
N LEU A 19 -24.74 3.79 -13.81
CA LEU A 19 -25.19 3.86 -12.41
C LEU A 19 -26.56 3.19 -12.27
N GLY A 20 -26.66 2.25 -11.34
CA GLY A 20 -27.88 1.46 -11.09
C GLY A 20 -28.13 0.33 -12.10
N GLN A 21 -27.19 0.08 -13.02
CA GLN A 21 -27.33 -0.96 -14.05
C GLN A 21 -26.54 -2.22 -13.67
N ASN A 22 -27.10 -3.39 -13.95
CA ASN A 22 -26.37 -4.65 -13.90
C ASN A 22 -25.58 -4.82 -15.20
N TYR A 23 -24.28 -4.49 -15.19
CA TYR A 23 -23.41 -4.56 -16.35
C TYR A 23 -22.16 -5.40 -16.06
N ILE A 24 -21.53 -5.91 -17.13
CA ILE A 24 -20.30 -6.71 -17.05
C ILE A 24 -19.10 -5.76 -17.05
N THR A 25 -18.26 -5.84 -16.02
CA THR A 25 -17.03 -5.03 -15.96
C THR A 25 -15.98 -5.57 -16.95
N PRO A 26 -15.13 -4.71 -17.54
CA PRO A 26 -14.17 -5.12 -18.56
C PRO A 26 -13.19 -6.22 -18.11
N ASP A 27 -12.90 -6.29 -16.82
CA ASP A 27 -11.97 -7.22 -16.18
C ASP A 27 -12.63 -8.54 -15.73
N LEU A 28 -13.96 -8.64 -15.74
CA LEU A 28 -14.71 -9.77 -15.19
C LEU A 28 -14.27 -11.11 -15.78
N ILE A 29 -14.23 -11.20 -17.13
CA ILE A 29 -13.86 -12.43 -17.82
C ILE A 29 -12.43 -12.84 -17.48
N ALA A 30 -11.48 -11.91 -17.46
CA ALA A 30 -10.08 -12.21 -17.15
C ALA A 30 -9.92 -12.72 -15.71
N LYS A 31 -10.66 -12.16 -14.76
CA LYS A 31 -10.66 -12.59 -13.35
C LYS A 31 -11.24 -13.99 -13.17
N VAL A 32 -12.41 -14.28 -13.74
CA VAL A 32 -13.07 -15.60 -13.56
C VAL A 32 -12.40 -16.72 -14.34
N THR A 33 -11.66 -16.40 -15.40
CA THR A 33 -10.91 -17.40 -16.19
C THR A 33 -9.47 -17.58 -15.74
N GLY A 34 -9.00 -16.83 -14.73
CA GLY A 34 -7.60 -16.86 -14.29
C GLY A 34 -6.60 -16.27 -15.30
N LYS A 35 -7.08 -15.51 -16.29
CA LYS A 35 -6.24 -14.83 -17.28
C LYS A 35 -5.73 -13.47 -16.81
N ALA A 36 -6.33 -12.91 -15.77
CA ALA A 36 -5.85 -11.69 -15.14
C ALA A 36 -4.51 -11.98 -14.44
N LYS A 37 -3.48 -11.19 -14.75
CA LYS A 37 -2.17 -11.25 -14.07
C LYS A 37 -2.18 -10.33 -12.86
N TYR A 38 -1.83 -10.89 -11.70
CA TYR A 38 -1.60 -10.16 -10.46
C TYR A 38 -0.10 -9.92 -10.24
N ALA A 39 0.23 -9.08 -9.27
CA ALA A 39 1.62 -8.70 -8.98
C ALA A 39 2.54 -9.93 -8.79
N GLU A 40 2.01 -10.98 -8.15
CA GLU A 40 2.72 -12.23 -7.87
C GLU A 40 2.93 -13.13 -9.09
N ASP A 41 2.26 -12.88 -10.23
CA ASP A 41 2.42 -13.66 -11.46
C ASP A 41 3.59 -13.16 -12.32
N TYR A 42 4.06 -11.94 -12.08
CA TYR A 42 5.16 -11.36 -12.83
C TYR A 42 6.50 -11.97 -12.41
N ARG A 43 7.32 -12.33 -13.40
CA ARG A 43 8.71 -12.79 -13.21
C ARG A 43 9.60 -11.96 -14.13
N ALA A 44 10.76 -11.56 -13.61
CA ALA A 44 11.79 -10.85 -14.36
C ALA A 44 13.14 -11.53 -14.14
N ASP A 45 14.02 -11.42 -15.13
CA ASP A 45 15.37 -11.95 -15.03
C ASP A 45 16.14 -11.23 -13.91
N GLY A 46 16.76 -11.99 -13.01
CA GLY A 46 17.46 -11.45 -11.84
C GLY A 46 16.55 -10.96 -10.70
N MET A 47 15.24 -11.24 -10.73
CA MET A 47 14.31 -10.87 -9.66
C MET A 47 14.73 -11.50 -8.31
N LEU A 48 14.89 -10.66 -7.29
CA LEU A 48 15.11 -11.10 -5.91
C LEU A 48 13.77 -11.26 -5.19
N PHE A 49 13.70 -12.25 -4.31
CA PHE A 49 12.58 -12.42 -3.39
C PHE A 49 12.93 -11.84 -2.03
N THR A 50 11.98 -11.14 -1.41
CA THR A 50 12.16 -10.54 -0.09
C THR A 50 11.21 -11.17 0.90
N LYS A 51 11.65 -11.30 2.16
CA LYS A 51 10.81 -11.70 3.27
C LYS A 51 10.97 -10.69 4.40
N LEU A 52 9.85 -10.31 5.01
CA LEU A 52 9.85 -9.41 6.16
C LEU A 52 10.14 -10.19 7.44
N LEU A 53 11.08 -9.68 8.24
CA LEU A 53 11.27 -10.11 9.63
C LEU A 53 10.43 -9.19 10.52
N LEU A 54 9.35 -9.73 11.06
CA LEU A 54 8.40 -8.98 11.89
C LEU A 54 8.77 -9.07 13.38
N SER A 55 8.31 -8.09 14.16
CA SER A 55 8.51 -8.10 15.61
C SER A 55 7.86 -9.35 16.25
N PRO A 56 8.59 -10.09 17.11
CA PRO A 56 8.04 -11.22 17.84
C PRO A 56 7.16 -10.78 19.04
N VAL A 57 7.17 -9.49 19.38
CA VAL A 57 6.44 -8.93 20.53
C VAL A 57 5.58 -7.72 20.12
N PRO A 58 4.45 -7.46 20.82
CA PRO A 58 3.58 -6.32 20.49
C PRO A 58 4.24 -4.94 20.69
N HIS A 59 5.15 -4.84 21.66
CA HIS A 59 5.92 -3.62 21.93
C HIS A 59 7.31 -4.00 22.44
N GLY A 60 8.35 -3.39 21.89
CA GLY A 60 9.73 -3.63 22.26
C GLY A 60 10.66 -2.58 21.67
N HIS A 61 11.78 -2.36 22.35
CA HIS A 61 12.86 -1.50 21.87
C HIS A 61 13.93 -2.35 21.21
N VAL A 62 14.23 -2.08 19.93
CA VAL A 62 15.25 -2.83 19.18
C VAL A 62 16.63 -2.31 19.58
N ARG A 63 17.35 -3.11 20.38
CA ARG A 63 18.71 -2.77 20.82
C ARG A 63 19.78 -3.13 19.79
N HIS A 64 19.57 -4.22 19.06
CA HIS A 64 20.56 -4.79 18.16
C HIS A 64 19.91 -5.75 17.15
N ILE A 65 20.43 -5.78 15.93
CA ILE A 65 20.11 -6.78 14.90
C ILE A 65 21.41 -7.49 14.50
N ASP A 66 21.49 -8.80 14.73
CA ASP A 66 22.60 -9.62 14.23
C ASP A 66 22.16 -10.38 12.97
N ALA A 67 22.68 -9.96 11.83
CA ALA A 67 22.35 -10.51 10.52
C ALA A 67 23.40 -11.51 9.99
N ARG A 68 24.46 -11.80 10.76
CA ARG A 68 25.66 -12.52 10.26
C ARG A 68 25.35 -13.92 9.73
N GLU A 69 24.60 -14.71 10.48
CA GLU A 69 24.26 -16.08 10.07
C GLU A 69 23.38 -16.08 8.82
N ALA A 70 22.39 -15.20 8.77
CA ALA A 70 21.48 -15.09 7.64
C ALA A 70 22.19 -14.62 6.36
N LEU A 71 23.13 -13.67 6.47
CA LEU A 71 23.98 -13.24 5.34
C LEU A 71 24.91 -14.35 4.83
N ALA A 72 25.29 -15.31 5.67
CA ALA A 72 26.13 -16.44 5.27
C ALA A 72 25.35 -17.57 4.57
N MET A 73 24.01 -17.54 4.58
CA MET A 73 23.19 -18.57 3.96
C MET A 73 23.26 -18.52 2.43
N PRO A 74 23.43 -19.67 1.74
CA PRO A 74 23.37 -19.73 0.29
C PRO A 74 22.04 -19.17 -0.25
N GLY A 75 22.12 -18.28 -1.22
CA GLY A 75 20.96 -17.65 -1.86
C GLY A 75 20.48 -16.34 -1.21
N VAL A 76 21.01 -15.96 -0.04
CA VAL A 76 20.75 -14.63 0.53
C VAL A 76 21.61 -13.59 -0.18
N LYS A 77 20.96 -12.59 -0.79
CA LYS A 77 21.65 -11.52 -1.51
C LYS A 77 21.97 -10.31 -0.63
N ALA A 78 21.06 -9.95 0.26
CA ALA A 78 21.18 -8.80 1.16
C ALA A 78 20.19 -8.91 2.32
N ILE A 79 20.46 -8.19 3.41
CA ILE A 79 19.53 -7.92 4.50
C ILE A 79 19.49 -6.41 4.67
N LEU A 80 18.32 -5.82 4.42
CA LEU A 80 18.10 -4.38 4.50
C LEU A 80 17.62 -4.02 5.90
N THR A 81 18.29 -3.06 6.51
CA THR A 81 18.00 -2.56 7.85
C THR A 81 17.65 -1.07 7.82
N VAL A 82 17.39 -0.47 8.98
CA VAL A 82 17.16 0.98 9.10
C VAL A 82 18.36 1.79 8.60
N ASP A 83 19.59 1.27 8.73
CA ASP A 83 20.80 1.97 8.34
C ASP A 83 20.92 2.12 6.80
N ASP A 84 20.19 1.30 6.05
CA ASP A 84 20.13 1.34 4.59
C ASP A 84 19.04 2.28 4.05
N MET A 85 18.19 2.83 4.94
CA MET A 85 17.08 3.71 4.56
C MET A 85 17.55 5.16 4.38
N PRO A 86 16.94 5.90 3.43
CA PRO A 86 17.16 7.34 3.34
C PRO A 86 16.75 8.03 4.64
N LYS A 87 17.49 9.06 5.03
CA LYS A 87 17.16 9.87 6.21
C LYS A 87 15.85 10.63 5.98
N PRO A 88 15.07 10.88 7.05
CA PRO A 88 13.91 11.77 6.99
C PRO A 88 14.22 13.07 6.27
N ALA A 89 13.40 13.42 5.28
CA ALA A 89 13.58 14.58 4.42
C ALA A 89 12.23 15.27 4.18
N ASP A 90 12.27 16.59 4.00
CA ASP A 90 11.05 17.35 3.77
C ASP A 90 10.35 16.89 2.49
N ALA A 91 9.02 16.75 2.57
CA ALA A 91 8.19 16.42 1.41
C ALA A 91 7.53 17.68 0.84
N MET A 92 7.27 17.67 -0.47
CA MET A 92 6.50 18.70 -1.15
C MET A 92 5.15 18.11 -1.57
N THR A 93 4.05 18.80 -1.26
CA THR A 93 2.73 18.42 -1.76
C THR A 93 2.53 18.88 -3.20
N ASP A 94 1.54 18.29 -3.88
CA ASP A 94 1.14 18.71 -5.23
C ASP A 94 0.65 20.18 -5.30
N LEU A 95 0.40 20.79 -4.14
CA LEU A 95 0.02 22.21 -3.98
C LEU A 95 1.23 23.13 -3.73
N GLY A 96 2.46 22.60 -3.79
CA GLY A 96 3.68 23.36 -3.53
C GLY A 96 3.92 23.71 -2.06
N GLN A 97 3.24 23.02 -1.13
CA GLN A 97 3.46 23.21 0.30
C GLN A 97 4.54 22.25 0.82
N ARG A 98 5.49 22.78 1.59
CA ARG A 98 6.52 21.98 2.28
C ARG A 98 5.95 21.35 3.55
N ILE A 99 6.09 20.04 3.67
CA ILE A 99 5.85 19.28 4.90
C ILE A 99 7.22 19.03 5.53
N PRO A 100 7.53 19.64 6.69
CA PRO A 100 8.81 19.44 7.34
C PRO A 100 8.93 18.02 7.88
N ALA A 101 10.09 17.38 7.66
CA ALA A 101 10.36 16.08 8.27
C ALA A 101 10.43 16.20 9.80
N ASN A 102 9.91 15.20 10.51
CA ASN A 102 10.06 15.05 11.95
C ASN A 102 11.16 14.03 12.27
N PRO A 103 12.38 14.46 12.65
CA PRO A 103 13.50 13.54 12.86
C PRO A 103 13.30 12.54 14.01
N LEU A 104 12.38 12.83 14.94
CA LEU A 104 12.06 11.94 16.07
C LEU A 104 10.96 10.93 15.70
N GLY A 105 9.92 11.37 14.98
CA GLY A 105 8.78 10.53 14.60
C GLY A 105 9.03 9.68 13.35
N GLU A 106 9.92 10.13 12.47
CA GLU A 106 10.32 9.42 11.24
C GLU A 106 11.64 8.67 11.44
N ARG A 107 12.14 8.64 12.67
CA ARG A 107 13.28 7.79 13.03
C ARG A 107 12.85 6.34 12.87
N GLY A 108 13.67 5.53 12.22
CA GLY A 108 13.45 4.08 12.19
C GLY A 108 13.73 3.44 13.55
N LEU A 109 14.04 2.15 13.56
CA LEU A 109 14.09 1.29 14.75
C LEU A 109 14.66 1.98 16.02
N THR A 110 13.84 1.97 17.08
CA THR A 110 14.13 2.40 18.45
C THR A 110 13.86 1.30 19.45
#